data_AF-A0A933J0N3-F1
#
_entry.id   AF-A0A933J0N3-F1
#
_cell.length_a   1.000
_cell.length_b   1.000
_cell.length_c   1.000
_cell.angle_alpha   90.00
_cell.angle_beta   90.00
_cell.angle_gamma   90.00
#
_symmetry.space_group_name_H-M   'P 1'
#
loop_
_entity.id
_entity.type
_entity.pdbx_description
1 polymer ?
#
loop_
_entity_poly.entity_id
_entity_poly.type
_entity_poly.pdbx_seq_one_letter_code
_entity_poly.pdbx_strand_id
1 'polypeptide(L)'
;MDKFSPLDLSAYFNATRENFPLAPGYAAPWHAGIEKDIRALPHGEQTFWGIPFSLAEESWLVLGAGTETTEINLASQPAPTYILFAHSCNSSYDPNVGTNWRGNINFVMRPGEHLADYILRYADGSEHRQPIRRRFEISEPTNGWGQLAFAARSHEQDRPLDWNGAHERGCWGANQTGVAQGYDLLSQRYWIYALPNPNPERPLAMLSLRSTGADTIAIAGITLYYGREHPLRYRRLETLRVTLPDQGAAHRVISRSGFGDEKSPIATTEISRSARNDSMAQQQFGQEELRADIDLGIVAGAYALTSFDPDKWLDAEPKGLGEAPTAPDQHMIDVTACPDATLRVGRHPVEMRDVYDSGNARSGDGQVHVEVLTPRKTWLQLVRGLRRRPASRLDRVRLREWQVSD
;
A
#
# COMPACT_ATOMS: atom_id res chain seq x y z
N MET A 1 12.07 19.01 -6.59
CA MET A 1 11.92 18.29 -7.87
C MET A 1 10.87 17.21 -7.63
N ASP A 2 9.96 16.99 -8.57
CA ASP A 2 9.03 15.86 -8.45
C ASP A 2 9.85 14.57 -8.47
N LYS A 3 9.56 13.66 -7.53
CA LYS A 3 10.34 12.42 -7.37
C LYS A 3 9.98 11.38 -8.43
N PHE A 4 8.89 11.59 -9.17
CA PHE A 4 8.41 10.72 -10.23
C PHE A 4 8.23 11.45 -11.56
N SER A 5 8.35 10.71 -12.66
CA SER A 5 7.94 11.15 -13.99
C SER A 5 7.35 9.97 -14.77
N PRO A 6 6.02 9.85 -14.84
CA PRO A 6 5.36 8.90 -15.74
C PRO A 6 5.75 9.19 -17.19
N LEU A 7 6.03 8.14 -17.96
CA LEU A 7 6.31 8.26 -19.38
C LEU A 7 5.03 8.18 -20.21
N ASP A 8 4.92 9.04 -21.22
CA ASP A 8 3.91 8.89 -22.26
C ASP A 8 4.34 7.75 -23.22
N LEU A 9 3.57 6.66 -23.20
CA LEU A 9 3.81 5.48 -24.02
C LEU A 9 2.92 5.42 -25.27
N SER A 10 2.11 6.45 -25.55
CA SER A 10 1.11 6.46 -26.63
C SER A 10 1.69 6.11 -28.00
N ALA A 11 2.90 6.57 -28.30
CA ALA A 11 3.60 6.28 -29.56
C ALA A 11 4.11 4.84 -29.69
N TYR A 12 4.13 4.06 -28.61
CA TYR A 12 4.67 2.69 -28.56
C TYR A 12 3.58 1.62 -28.41
N PHE A 13 2.33 2.00 -28.15
CA PHE A 13 1.24 1.03 -28.02
C PHE A 13 0.95 0.34 -29.35
N ASN A 14 0.82 -0.99 -29.32
CA ASN A 14 0.66 -1.84 -30.49
C ASN A 14 -0.45 -2.89 -30.35
N ALA A 15 -1.13 -2.93 -29.19
CA ALA A 15 -2.22 -3.85 -28.91
C ALA A 15 -3.38 -3.12 -28.24
N THR A 16 -4.61 -3.50 -28.59
CA THR A 16 -5.81 -3.07 -27.87
C THR A 16 -6.08 -3.95 -26.64
N ARG A 17 -7.08 -3.58 -25.83
CA ARG A 17 -7.61 -4.45 -24.77
C ARG A 17 -8.31 -5.72 -25.25
N GLU A 18 -8.67 -5.75 -26.52
CA GLU A 18 -9.20 -6.94 -27.20
C GLU A 18 -8.10 -7.96 -27.53
N ASN A 19 -8.41 -9.26 -27.39
CA ASN A 19 -7.46 -10.33 -27.65
C ASN A 19 -7.44 -10.75 -29.14
N PHE A 20 -7.12 -9.81 -30.02
CA PHE A 20 -6.97 -10.08 -31.45
C PHE A 20 -5.50 -10.23 -31.84
N PRO A 21 -5.20 -11.01 -32.92
CA PRO A 21 -3.86 -11.06 -33.49
C PRO A 21 -3.30 -9.66 -33.79
N LEU A 22 -2.07 -9.40 -33.37
CA LEU A 22 -1.40 -8.10 -33.58
C LEU A 22 -0.98 -7.88 -35.05
N ALA A 23 -0.83 -8.97 -35.81
CA ALA A 23 -0.54 -8.93 -37.23
C ALA A 23 -1.21 -10.12 -37.95
N PRO A 24 -1.51 -9.98 -39.27
CA PRO A 24 -2.04 -11.07 -40.07
C PRO A 24 -1.16 -12.33 -40.00
N GLY A 25 -1.76 -13.49 -39.73
CA GLY A 25 -1.06 -14.77 -39.64
C GLY A 25 -0.49 -15.12 -38.26
N TYR A 26 -0.59 -14.22 -37.28
CA TYR A 26 -0.23 -14.52 -35.89
C TYR A 26 -1.45 -15.00 -35.08
N ALA A 27 -1.19 -15.71 -33.98
CA ALA A 27 -2.22 -16.01 -32.99
C ALA A 27 -2.54 -14.76 -32.16
N ALA A 28 -3.67 -14.78 -31.45
CA ALA A 28 -3.96 -13.79 -30.44
C ALA A 28 -2.87 -13.78 -29.34
N PRO A 29 -2.49 -12.61 -28.80
CA PRO A 29 -1.37 -12.46 -27.88
C PRO A 29 -1.59 -13.16 -26.53
N TRP A 30 -2.85 -13.34 -26.11
CA TRP A 30 -3.22 -13.89 -24.80
C TRP A 30 -3.93 -15.22 -24.91
N HIS A 31 -3.69 -16.08 -23.91
CA HIS A 31 -4.48 -17.29 -23.73
C HIS A 31 -5.96 -16.93 -23.48
N ALA A 32 -6.89 -17.59 -24.18
CA ALA A 32 -8.32 -17.24 -24.13
C ALA A 32 -8.90 -17.23 -22.70
N GLY A 33 -8.42 -18.12 -21.83
CA GLY A 33 -8.90 -18.17 -20.45
C GLY A 33 -8.43 -17.06 -19.51
N ILE A 34 -7.52 -16.16 -19.95
CA ILE A 34 -7.16 -14.93 -19.21
C ILE A 34 -7.67 -13.66 -19.89
N GLU A 35 -8.45 -13.77 -20.96
CA GLU A 35 -8.90 -12.62 -21.74
C GLU A 35 -9.75 -11.65 -20.92
N LYS A 36 -10.66 -12.18 -20.09
CA LYS A 36 -11.44 -11.37 -19.14
C LYS A 36 -10.53 -10.68 -18.12
N ASP A 37 -9.49 -11.37 -17.67
CA ASP A 37 -8.59 -10.86 -16.65
C ASP A 37 -7.78 -9.67 -17.15
N ILE A 38 -7.22 -9.82 -18.35
CA ILE A 38 -6.42 -8.78 -19.02
C ILE A 38 -7.29 -7.53 -19.30
N ARG A 39 -8.54 -7.69 -19.75
CA ARG A 39 -9.47 -6.56 -19.98
C ARG A 39 -9.81 -5.77 -18.71
N ALA A 40 -9.93 -6.46 -17.57
CA ALA A 40 -10.33 -5.87 -16.31
C ALA A 40 -9.19 -5.15 -15.56
N LEU A 41 -7.95 -5.21 -16.08
CA LEU A 41 -6.83 -4.50 -15.49
C LEU A 41 -7.07 -2.97 -15.47
N PRO A 42 -6.51 -2.23 -14.50
CA PRO A 42 -6.64 -0.77 -14.45
C PRO A 42 -6.21 -0.06 -15.75
N HIS A 43 -6.78 1.13 -16.00
CA HIS A 43 -6.49 2.05 -17.11
C HIS A 43 -6.42 3.50 -16.61
N GLY A 44 -5.99 4.41 -17.49
CA GLY A 44 -5.92 5.83 -17.21
C GLY A 44 -4.87 6.19 -16.17
N GLU A 45 -5.05 7.34 -15.53
CA GLU A 45 -4.17 7.80 -14.45
C GLU A 45 -4.37 6.96 -13.20
N GLN A 46 -3.29 6.31 -12.75
CA GLN A 46 -3.29 5.40 -11.61
C GLN A 46 -2.21 5.78 -10.62
N THR A 47 -2.41 5.45 -9.35
CA THR A 47 -1.37 5.54 -8.32
C THR A 47 -1.25 4.20 -7.61
N PHE A 48 -0.12 3.52 -7.80
CA PHE A 48 0.16 2.23 -7.19
C PHE A 48 1.30 2.39 -6.18
N TRP A 49 1.08 2.02 -4.92
CA TRP A 49 2.10 2.16 -3.86
C TRP A 49 2.65 3.60 -3.73
N GLY A 50 1.81 4.60 -3.99
CA GLY A 50 2.19 6.02 -4.01
C GLY A 50 2.99 6.46 -5.25
N ILE A 51 3.13 5.61 -6.26
CA ILE A 51 3.81 5.90 -7.53
C ILE A 51 2.76 6.20 -8.61
N PRO A 52 2.82 7.37 -9.27
CA PRO A 52 1.91 7.69 -10.37
C PRO A 52 2.27 6.91 -11.63
N PHE A 53 1.26 6.49 -12.39
CA PHE A 53 1.39 5.88 -13.71
C PHE A 53 0.33 6.46 -14.65
N SER A 54 0.74 6.80 -15.87
CA SER A 54 -0.17 7.12 -16.97
C SER A 54 -0.36 5.87 -17.83
N LEU A 55 -1.50 5.20 -17.67
CA LEU A 55 -1.84 3.99 -18.43
C LEU A 55 -2.79 4.37 -19.58
N ALA A 56 -2.73 3.65 -20.69
CA ALA A 56 -3.69 3.85 -21.76
C ALA A 56 -5.10 3.40 -21.34
N GLU A 57 -6.11 4.09 -21.88
CA GLU A 57 -7.52 3.69 -21.79
C GLU A 57 -7.74 2.31 -22.40
N GLU A 58 -7.33 2.11 -23.65
CA GLU A 58 -7.70 0.93 -24.45
C GLU A 58 -6.52 0.20 -25.08
N SER A 59 -5.29 0.44 -24.63
CA SER A 59 -4.10 -0.08 -25.31
C SER A 59 -2.94 -0.44 -24.39
N TRP A 60 -2.06 -1.29 -24.90
CA TRP A 60 -0.81 -1.70 -24.26
C TRP A 60 0.36 -1.68 -25.23
N LEU A 61 1.56 -1.60 -24.66
CA LEU A 61 2.78 -2.01 -25.36
C LEU A 61 2.95 -3.51 -25.12
N VAL A 62 2.87 -4.30 -26.20
CA VAL A 62 3.06 -5.75 -26.17
C VAL A 62 4.38 -6.14 -26.80
N LEU A 63 5.15 -6.96 -26.08
CA LEU A 63 6.37 -7.61 -26.55
C LEU A 63 6.11 -9.10 -26.74
N GLY A 64 6.79 -9.71 -27.71
CA GLY A 64 6.40 -11.02 -28.22
C GLY A 64 5.31 -10.91 -29.29
N ALA A 65 4.78 -12.04 -29.75
CA ALA A 65 3.73 -12.08 -30.77
C ALA A 65 4.01 -11.22 -32.04
N GLY A 66 5.28 -11.20 -32.49
CA GLY A 66 5.73 -10.44 -33.66
C GLY A 66 6.44 -9.12 -33.36
N THR A 67 6.42 -8.64 -32.11
CA THR A 67 7.21 -7.47 -31.68
C THR A 67 8.43 -7.91 -30.88
N GLU A 68 9.60 -7.90 -31.53
CA GLU A 68 10.85 -8.36 -30.90
C GLU A 68 11.53 -7.30 -30.04
N THR A 69 11.43 -6.02 -30.41
CA THR A 69 12.14 -4.93 -29.71
C THR A 69 11.37 -3.63 -29.76
N THR A 70 11.35 -2.92 -28.64
CA THR A 70 10.87 -1.54 -28.52
C THR A 70 11.94 -0.69 -27.86
N GLU A 71 12.21 0.49 -28.41
CA GLU A 71 13.24 1.41 -27.90
C GLU A 71 12.59 2.74 -27.50
N ILE A 72 12.73 3.12 -26.23
CA ILE A 72 12.13 4.32 -25.63
C ILE A 72 13.25 5.31 -25.32
N ASN A 73 13.22 6.45 -26.01
CA ASN A 73 14.23 7.49 -25.85
C ASN A 73 14.08 8.20 -24.49
N LEU A 74 15.16 8.22 -23.71
CA LEU A 74 15.23 8.85 -22.39
C LEU A 74 16.25 10.00 -22.33
N ALA A 75 16.90 10.36 -23.45
CA ALA A 75 18.00 11.32 -23.48
C ALA A 75 17.63 12.74 -23.01
N SER A 76 16.35 13.09 -23.01
CA SER A 76 15.85 14.37 -22.50
C SER A 76 15.53 14.36 -20.99
N GLN A 77 15.62 13.21 -20.34
CA GLN A 77 15.33 13.04 -18.92
C GLN A 77 16.62 13.02 -18.10
N PRO A 78 16.63 13.54 -16.86
CA PRO A 78 17.68 13.19 -15.91
C PRO A 78 17.78 11.67 -15.77
N ALA A 79 18.96 11.13 -15.46
CA ALA A 79 19.08 9.71 -15.20
C ALA A 79 18.28 9.32 -13.94
N PRO A 80 17.28 8.44 -14.03
CA PRO A 80 16.52 7.99 -12.87
C PRO A 80 17.37 7.03 -12.03
N THR A 81 17.07 6.92 -10.75
CA THR A 81 17.65 5.88 -9.88
C THR A 81 16.92 4.54 -10.04
N TYR A 82 15.62 4.59 -10.33
CA TYR A 82 14.81 3.42 -10.66
C TYR A 82 13.87 3.72 -11.83
N ILE A 83 13.61 2.69 -12.64
CA ILE A 83 12.57 2.70 -13.66
C ILE A 83 11.50 1.70 -13.23
N LEU A 84 10.27 2.17 -13.07
CA LEU A 84 9.18 1.38 -12.55
C LEU A 84 8.27 0.95 -13.69
N PHE A 85 7.90 -0.33 -13.70
CA PHE A 85 7.06 -0.91 -14.73
C PHE A 85 5.76 -1.41 -14.11
N ALA A 86 4.62 -1.13 -14.75
CA ALA A 86 3.35 -1.82 -14.51
C ALA A 86 3.08 -2.76 -15.69
N HIS A 87 3.22 -4.06 -15.48
CA HIS A 87 3.17 -5.05 -16.56
C HIS A 87 2.63 -6.42 -16.11
N SER A 88 2.19 -7.25 -17.04
CA SER A 88 1.91 -8.68 -16.82
C SER A 88 2.33 -9.51 -18.02
N CYS A 89 2.53 -10.82 -17.83
CA CYS A 89 2.78 -11.75 -18.93
C CYS A 89 1.58 -12.68 -19.17
N ASN A 90 1.58 -13.35 -20.32
CA ASN A 90 0.57 -14.34 -20.66
C ASN A 90 0.62 -15.55 -19.71
N SER A 91 -0.40 -16.40 -19.71
CA SER A 91 -0.45 -17.55 -18.81
C SER A 91 0.48 -18.68 -19.25
N SER A 92 1.24 -19.25 -18.30
CA SER A 92 2.12 -20.43 -18.54
C SER A 92 1.36 -21.76 -18.61
N TYR A 93 0.09 -21.71 -19.01
CA TYR A 93 -0.76 -22.89 -19.17
C TYR A 93 -0.07 -23.97 -20.00
N ASP A 94 -0.10 -25.21 -19.50
CA ASP A 94 0.41 -26.38 -20.22
C ASP A 94 -0.71 -27.41 -20.39
N PRO A 95 -1.26 -27.59 -21.60
CA PRO A 95 -2.33 -28.56 -21.83
C PRO A 95 -1.90 -30.01 -21.61
N ASN A 96 -0.59 -30.30 -21.61
CA ASN A 96 -0.07 -31.66 -21.51
C ASN A 96 -0.10 -32.22 -20.09
N VAL A 97 -0.29 -31.39 -19.06
CA VAL A 97 -0.34 -31.84 -17.67
C VAL A 97 -1.73 -32.38 -17.25
N GLY A 98 -2.68 -32.44 -18.18
CA GLY A 98 -3.98 -33.08 -18.02
C GLY A 98 -4.89 -32.37 -17.02
N THR A 99 -5.67 -33.13 -16.25
CA THR A 99 -6.64 -32.62 -15.24
C THR A 99 -5.98 -32.21 -13.92
N ASN A 100 -4.64 -32.13 -13.86
CA ASN A 100 -3.95 -31.66 -12.68
C ASN A 100 -4.30 -30.18 -12.44
N TRP A 101 -4.81 -29.85 -11.25
CA TRP A 101 -5.16 -28.47 -10.90
C TRP A 101 -3.97 -27.51 -11.03
N ARG A 102 -2.73 -28.01 -10.95
CA ARG A 102 -1.51 -27.22 -11.20
C ARG A 102 -1.33 -26.84 -12.66
N GLY A 103 -1.95 -27.56 -13.59
CA GLY A 103 -1.97 -27.22 -15.00
C GLY A 103 -2.98 -26.16 -15.40
N ASN A 104 -3.81 -25.71 -14.47
CA ASN A 104 -4.83 -24.73 -14.78
C ASN A 104 -4.24 -23.33 -14.86
N ILE A 105 -4.97 -22.49 -15.59
CA ILE A 105 -4.85 -21.03 -15.50
C ILE A 105 -4.92 -20.63 -14.02
N ASN A 106 -4.16 -19.59 -13.66
CA ASN A 106 -3.86 -19.13 -12.29
C ASN A 106 -2.76 -19.90 -11.57
N PHE A 107 -2.17 -20.95 -12.16
CA PHE A 107 -1.02 -21.62 -11.57
C PHE A 107 0.21 -21.41 -12.45
N VAL A 108 1.25 -20.78 -11.89
CA VAL A 108 2.45 -20.45 -12.66
C VAL A 108 3.34 -21.69 -12.79
N MET A 109 3.41 -22.25 -13.99
CA MET A 109 4.05 -23.53 -14.28
C MET A 109 5.52 -23.40 -14.67
N ARG A 110 5.96 -22.23 -15.14
CA ARG A 110 7.33 -22.00 -15.63
C ARG A 110 8.05 -20.87 -14.89
N PRO A 111 8.16 -20.93 -13.54
CA PRO A 111 8.88 -19.89 -12.81
C PRO A 111 10.33 -19.81 -13.29
N GLY A 112 10.82 -18.59 -13.53
CA GLY A 112 12.18 -18.34 -14.02
C GLY A 112 12.35 -18.36 -15.54
N GLU A 113 11.31 -18.71 -16.31
CA GLU A 113 11.33 -18.60 -17.78
C GLU A 113 11.68 -17.18 -18.20
N HIS A 114 12.69 -17.05 -19.06
CA HIS A 114 13.21 -15.75 -19.52
C HIS A 114 12.38 -15.25 -20.69
N LEU A 115 11.56 -14.23 -20.43
CA LEU A 115 10.56 -13.74 -21.38
C LEU A 115 11.09 -12.58 -22.25
N ALA A 116 11.92 -11.73 -21.65
CA ALA A 116 12.46 -10.54 -22.30
C ALA A 116 13.64 -9.96 -21.48
N ASP A 117 14.20 -8.85 -21.92
CA ASP A 117 15.20 -8.08 -21.17
C ASP A 117 14.87 -6.59 -21.13
N TYR A 118 15.13 -5.99 -19.98
CA TYR A 118 15.36 -4.56 -19.87
C TYR A 118 16.82 -4.29 -20.23
N ILE A 119 17.06 -3.36 -21.17
CA ILE A 119 18.40 -2.92 -21.55
C ILE A 119 18.46 -1.40 -21.38
N LEU A 120 19.25 -0.96 -20.42
CA LEU A 120 19.57 0.45 -20.20
C LEU A 120 20.81 0.79 -21.02
N ARG A 121 20.67 1.66 -22.03
CA ARG A 121 21.82 2.15 -22.81
C ARG A 121 22.15 3.58 -22.41
N TYR A 122 23.38 3.81 -21.97
CA TYR A 122 23.86 5.12 -21.55
C TYR A 122 24.38 5.92 -22.75
N ALA A 123 24.51 7.23 -22.59
CA ALA A 123 24.98 8.12 -23.65
C ALA A 123 26.42 7.83 -24.11
N ASP A 124 27.23 7.15 -23.28
CA ASP A 124 28.58 6.69 -23.61
C ASP A 124 28.60 5.37 -24.41
N GLY A 125 27.42 4.79 -24.69
CA GLY A 125 27.27 3.51 -25.40
C GLY A 125 27.40 2.28 -24.51
N SER A 126 27.69 2.42 -23.22
CA SER A 126 27.66 1.31 -22.27
C SER A 126 26.22 0.83 -22.02
N GLU A 127 26.09 -0.43 -21.58
CA GLU A 127 24.78 -1.04 -21.38
C GLU A 127 24.69 -1.81 -20.06
N HIS A 128 23.51 -1.76 -19.46
CA HIS A 128 23.12 -2.66 -18.39
C HIS A 128 21.91 -3.48 -18.82
N ARG A 129 21.97 -4.81 -18.64
CA ARG A 129 20.90 -5.74 -19.03
C ARG A 129 20.36 -6.46 -17.80
N GLN A 130 19.04 -6.42 -17.62
CA GLN A 130 18.31 -7.13 -16.57
C GLN A 130 17.26 -8.04 -17.22
N PRO A 131 17.30 -9.37 -16.99
CA PRO A 131 16.29 -10.26 -17.54
C PRO A 131 14.93 -10.04 -16.88
N ILE A 132 13.88 -10.22 -17.68
CA ILE A 132 12.48 -10.28 -17.26
C ILE A 132 12.10 -11.75 -17.18
N ARG A 133 11.99 -12.28 -15.96
CA ARG A 133 11.68 -13.70 -15.74
C ARG A 133 10.29 -13.88 -15.12
N ARG A 134 9.57 -14.87 -15.60
CA ARG A 134 8.25 -15.24 -15.09
C ARG A 134 8.32 -15.55 -13.59
N ARG A 135 7.40 -14.99 -12.82
CA ARG A 135 7.30 -15.02 -11.34
C ARG A 135 8.45 -14.33 -10.59
N PHE A 136 9.35 -13.63 -11.26
CA PHE A 136 10.37 -12.81 -10.60
C PHE A 136 10.07 -11.33 -10.80
N GLU A 137 10.52 -10.79 -11.92
CA GLU A 137 10.29 -9.39 -12.29
C GLU A 137 8.86 -9.17 -12.80
N ILE A 138 8.22 -10.20 -13.35
CA ILE A 138 6.85 -10.15 -13.88
C ILE A 138 6.10 -11.42 -13.51
N SER A 139 4.77 -11.41 -13.53
CA SER A 139 3.96 -12.64 -13.49
C SER A 139 2.67 -12.48 -14.28
N GLU A 140 1.87 -13.54 -14.26
CA GLU A 140 0.56 -13.62 -14.90
C GLU A 140 -0.42 -12.61 -14.28
N PRO A 141 -1.47 -12.17 -15.00
CA PRO A 141 -2.45 -11.22 -14.46
C PRO A 141 -3.24 -11.81 -13.29
N THR A 142 -3.33 -13.13 -13.20
CA THR A 142 -4.08 -13.83 -12.16
C THR A 142 -3.26 -15.02 -11.64
N ASN A 143 -3.20 -15.15 -10.32
CA ASN A 143 -2.36 -16.13 -9.64
C ASN A 143 -3.11 -16.73 -8.44
N GLY A 144 -2.96 -18.03 -8.27
CA GLY A 144 -3.41 -18.76 -7.09
C GLY A 144 -2.57 -18.44 -5.86
N TRP A 145 -3.04 -18.90 -4.71
CA TRP A 145 -2.37 -18.70 -3.44
C TRP A 145 -0.91 -19.17 -3.47
N GLY A 146 -0.01 -18.35 -2.91
CA GLY A 146 1.42 -18.65 -2.84
C GLY A 146 2.20 -18.48 -4.16
N GLN A 147 1.58 -17.99 -5.23
CA GLN A 147 2.19 -17.84 -6.56
C GLN A 147 2.59 -16.40 -6.91
N LEU A 148 2.74 -15.52 -5.90
CA LEU A 148 3.17 -14.13 -6.13
C LEU A 148 4.59 -14.06 -6.72
N ALA A 149 4.89 -12.94 -7.37
CA ALA A 149 6.21 -12.66 -7.91
C ALA A 149 7.24 -12.41 -6.78
N PHE A 150 8.50 -12.79 -7.02
CA PHE A 150 9.57 -12.66 -6.03
C PHE A 150 10.22 -11.28 -5.99
N ALA A 151 10.32 -10.59 -7.13
CA ALA A 151 11.00 -9.31 -7.26
C ALA A 151 10.06 -8.12 -7.53
N ALA A 152 8.79 -8.41 -7.85
CA ALA A 152 7.75 -7.42 -8.11
C ALA A 152 6.62 -7.50 -7.06
N ARG A 153 5.85 -6.41 -6.94
CA ARG A 153 4.65 -6.34 -6.10
C ARG A 153 3.39 -6.36 -6.96
N SER A 154 2.28 -6.83 -6.41
CA SER A 154 0.96 -6.53 -6.97
C SER A 154 0.78 -5.01 -7.02
N HIS A 155 0.13 -4.45 -8.03
CA HIS A 155 -0.26 -3.04 -8.04
C HIS A 155 -1.22 -2.68 -6.90
N GLU A 156 -2.04 -3.64 -6.46
CA GLU A 156 -2.85 -3.53 -5.24
C GLU A 156 -1.94 -3.60 -4.01
N GLN A 157 -2.08 -2.61 -3.13
CA GLN A 157 -1.32 -2.50 -1.89
C GLN A 157 -2.12 -3.08 -0.72
N ASP A 158 -1.42 -3.70 0.24
CA ASP A 158 -2.02 -4.08 1.52
C ASP A 158 -2.55 -2.81 2.22
N ARG A 159 -3.75 -2.90 2.81
CA ARG A 159 -4.36 -1.77 3.53
C ARG A 159 -4.82 -2.17 4.93
N PRO A 160 -4.70 -1.29 5.93
CA PRO A 160 -5.26 -1.56 7.24
C PRO A 160 -6.79 -1.66 7.14
N LEU A 161 -7.35 -2.52 7.99
CA LEU A 161 -8.78 -2.62 8.23
C LEU A 161 -9.05 -2.12 9.64
N ASP A 162 -10.08 -1.29 9.81
CA ASP A 162 -10.50 -0.90 11.14
C ASP A 162 -11.07 -2.11 11.88
N TRP A 163 -10.34 -2.50 12.92
CA TRP A 163 -10.74 -3.58 13.83
C TRP A 163 -11.92 -3.17 14.72
N ASN A 164 -12.05 -1.89 15.06
CA ASN A 164 -12.99 -1.43 16.08
C ASN A 164 -14.37 -1.04 15.52
N GLY A 165 -14.48 -0.88 14.21
CA GLY A 165 -15.70 -0.44 13.53
C GLY A 165 -16.78 -1.51 13.42
N ALA A 166 -18.00 -1.08 13.12
CA ALA A 166 -19.05 -2.01 12.74
C ALA A 166 -18.66 -2.69 11.42
N HIS A 167 -18.39 -3.99 11.49
CA HIS A 167 -18.02 -4.76 10.31
C HIS A 167 -19.24 -5.06 9.43
N GLU A 168 -19.06 -4.97 8.11
CA GLU A 168 -20.05 -5.47 7.16
C GLU A 168 -20.38 -6.95 7.45
N ARG A 169 -21.66 -7.31 7.22
CA ARG A 169 -22.13 -8.67 7.47
C ARG A 169 -21.34 -9.66 6.62
N GLY A 170 -20.72 -10.64 7.28
CA GLY A 170 -19.91 -11.68 6.62
C GLY A 170 -18.42 -11.34 6.49
N CYS A 171 -18.01 -10.12 6.83
CA CYS A 171 -16.62 -9.67 6.70
C CYS A 171 -15.80 -9.84 7.99
N TRP A 172 -16.41 -10.30 9.09
CA TRP A 172 -15.72 -10.46 10.38
C TRP A 172 -14.42 -11.27 10.24
N GLY A 173 -14.45 -12.39 9.51
CA GLY A 173 -13.26 -13.22 9.29
C GLY A 173 -12.12 -12.50 8.57
N ALA A 174 -12.42 -11.61 7.62
CA ALA A 174 -11.40 -10.81 6.94
C ALA A 174 -10.88 -9.67 7.84
N ASN A 175 -11.76 -9.06 8.64
CA ASN A 175 -11.37 -8.02 9.60
C ASN A 175 -10.54 -8.58 10.77
N GLN A 176 -10.55 -9.90 11.01
CA GLN A 176 -9.77 -10.55 12.08
C GLN A 176 -8.24 -10.38 11.99
N THR A 177 -7.71 -9.97 10.85
CA THR A 177 -6.27 -9.72 10.69
C THR A 177 -5.91 -8.25 10.82
N GLY A 178 -6.91 -7.36 10.86
CA GLY A 178 -6.72 -5.90 10.79
C GLY A 178 -6.08 -5.43 9.48
N VAL A 179 -5.99 -6.30 8.45
CA VAL A 179 -5.32 -6.02 7.18
C VAL A 179 -6.06 -6.70 6.04
N ALA A 180 -6.42 -5.93 5.02
CA ALA A 180 -6.81 -6.45 3.72
C ALA A 180 -5.56 -6.61 2.87
N GLN A 181 -5.37 -7.83 2.37
CA GLN A 181 -4.27 -8.14 1.46
C GLN A 181 -4.53 -7.47 0.11
N GLY A 182 -3.52 -6.80 -0.45
CA GLY A 182 -3.51 -6.29 -1.83
C GLY A 182 -3.38 -7.40 -2.87
N TYR A 183 -3.85 -8.60 -2.53
CA TYR A 183 -3.88 -9.75 -3.41
C TYR A 183 -5.01 -10.70 -2.98
N ASP A 184 -6.22 -10.49 -3.49
CA ASP A 184 -7.29 -11.48 -3.30
C ASP A 184 -7.07 -12.70 -4.22
N LEU A 185 -7.62 -13.87 -3.87
CA LEU A 185 -7.63 -15.00 -4.77
C LEU A 185 -8.39 -14.60 -6.03
N LEU A 186 -7.70 -14.60 -7.18
CA LEU A 186 -8.24 -14.28 -8.50
C LEU A 186 -8.44 -12.78 -8.82
N SER A 187 -7.90 -11.82 -8.04
CA SER A 187 -7.87 -10.43 -8.51
C SER A 187 -6.85 -10.25 -9.65
N GLN A 188 -7.26 -9.51 -10.69
CA GLN A 188 -6.46 -9.21 -11.86
C GLN A 188 -5.43 -8.14 -11.51
N ARG A 189 -4.17 -8.33 -11.91
CA ARG A 189 -3.12 -7.42 -11.46
C ARG A 189 -1.99 -7.19 -12.45
N TYR A 190 -1.59 -5.91 -12.53
CA TYR A 190 -0.25 -5.56 -12.94
C TYR A 190 0.74 -5.89 -11.83
N TRP A 191 1.94 -6.25 -12.24
CA TRP A 191 3.11 -6.39 -11.39
C TRP A 191 3.95 -5.14 -11.48
N ILE A 192 4.23 -4.54 -10.33
CA ILE A 192 5.07 -3.37 -10.18
C ILE A 192 6.49 -3.82 -9.89
N TYR A 193 7.37 -3.64 -10.87
CA TYR A 193 8.80 -3.93 -10.75
C TYR A 193 9.60 -2.63 -10.78
N ALA A 194 10.54 -2.47 -9.86
CA ALA A 194 11.46 -1.34 -9.81
C ALA A 194 12.84 -1.79 -10.29
N LEU A 195 13.16 -1.50 -11.55
CA LEU A 195 14.46 -1.77 -12.15
C LEU A 195 15.48 -0.75 -11.62
N PRO A 196 16.54 -1.17 -10.90
CA PRO A 196 17.59 -0.25 -10.50
C PRO A 196 18.37 0.24 -11.72
N ASN A 197 18.64 1.54 -11.78
CA ASN A 197 19.71 2.08 -12.63
C ASN A 197 21.04 1.93 -11.87
N PRO A 198 21.98 1.07 -12.32
CA PRO A 198 23.22 0.86 -11.60
C PRO A 198 24.20 2.04 -11.67
N ASN A 199 24.00 2.98 -12.61
CA ASN A 199 24.86 4.16 -12.76
C ASN A 199 23.99 5.43 -12.91
N PRO A 200 23.27 5.86 -11.87
CA PRO A 200 22.37 7.02 -11.94
C PRO A 200 23.12 8.36 -12.14
N GLU A 201 24.44 8.38 -11.94
CA GLU A 201 25.30 9.52 -12.24
C GLU A 201 25.59 9.68 -13.75
N ARG A 202 25.31 8.66 -14.55
CA ARG A 202 25.56 8.67 -16.01
C ARG A 202 24.29 8.99 -16.78
N PRO A 203 24.34 9.89 -17.78
CA PRO A 203 23.19 10.15 -18.64
C PRO A 203 22.67 8.87 -19.31
N LEU A 204 21.40 8.56 -19.07
CA LEU A 204 20.71 7.43 -19.68
C LEU A 204 20.08 7.88 -21.00
N ALA A 205 20.43 7.24 -22.10
CA ALA A 205 19.97 7.65 -23.43
C ALA A 205 18.72 6.89 -23.88
N MET A 206 18.64 5.60 -23.56
CA MET A 206 17.62 4.71 -24.09
C MET A 206 17.25 3.59 -23.11
N LEU A 207 15.96 3.27 -23.05
CA LEU A 207 15.46 2.01 -22.52
C LEU A 207 15.05 1.13 -23.71
N SER A 208 15.74 0.01 -23.91
CA SER A 208 15.38 -1.01 -24.91
C SER A 208 14.75 -2.21 -24.21
N LEU A 209 13.60 -2.62 -24.72
CA LEU A 209 12.83 -3.77 -24.27
C LEU A 209 12.88 -4.83 -25.35
N ARG A 210 13.51 -5.97 -25.06
CA ARG A 210 13.77 -7.01 -26.06
C ARG A 210 13.13 -8.33 -25.67
N SER A 211 12.18 -8.81 -26.46
CA SER A 211 11.56 -10.12 -26.27
C SER A 211 12.55 -11.25 -26.60
N THR A 212 12.44 -12.36 -25.87
CA THR A 212 13.09 -13.63 -26.25
C THR A 212 12.24 -14.44 -27.23
N GLY A 213 10.98 -14.05 -27.43
CA GLY A 213 9.98 -14.82 -28.17
C GLY A 213 9.40 -16.01 -27.39
N ALA A 214 9.79 -16.21 -26.12
CA ALA A 214 9.31 -17.32 -25.32
C ALA A 214 7.81 -17.21 -24.96
N ASP A 215 7.33 -16.00 -24.66
CA ASP A 215 5.92 -15.71 -24.46
C ASP A 215 5.65 -14.19 -24.60
N THR A 216 4.38 -13.81 -24.50
CA THR A 216 3.89 -12.44 -24.62
C THR A 216 3.93 -11.70 -23.28
N ILE A 217 4.29 -10.41 -23.32
CA ILE A 217 4.31 -9.48 -22.18
C ILE A 217 3.55 -8.20 -22.55
N ALA A 218 2.73 -7.69 -21.63
CA ALA A 218 2.08 -6.38 -21.74
C ALA A 218 2.70 -5.43 -20.73
N ILE A 219 3.10 -4.26 -21.21
CA ILE A 219 3.54 -3.13 -20.40
C ILE A 219 2.46 -2.05 -20.55
N ALA A 220 1.82 -1.73 -19.44
CA ALA A 220 0.75 -0.74 -19.38
C ALA A 220 1.26 0.67 -19.06
N GLY A 221 2.34 0.76 -18.27
CA GLY A 221 2.91 2.04 -17.88
C GLY A 221 4.35 1.91 -17.41
N ILE A 222 5.10 2.99 -17.59
CA ILE A 222 6.47 3.14 -17.09
C ILE A 222 6.57 4.47 -16.37
N THR A 223 7.18 4.48 -15.19
CA THR A 223 7.44 5.69 -14.41
C THR A 223 8.90 5.77 -14.01
N LEU A 224 9.54 6.90 -14.28
CA LEU A 224 10.89 7.20 -13.83
C LEU A 224 10.87 7.68 -12.38
N TYR A 225 11.82 7.23 -11.57
CA TYR A 225 11.97 7.65 -10.18
C TYR A 225 13.35 8.21 -9.90
N TYR A 226 13.37 9.32 -9.16
CA TYR A 226 14.57 10.12 -8.88
C TYR A 226 14.92 10.17 -7.38
N GLY A 227 14.24 9.39 -6.54
CA GLY A 227 14.59 9.26 -5.13
C GLY A 227 15.86 8.43 -4.93
N ARG A 228 16.28 8.23 -3.68
CA ARG A 228 17.55 7.60 -3.32
C ARG A 228 17.42 6.13 -2.91
N GLU A 229 16.24 5.74 -2.44
CA GLU A 229 15.96 4.41 -1.91
C GLU A 229 15.12 3.59 -2.88
N HIS A 230 15.03 2.29 -2.64
CA HIS A 230 14.13 1.45 -3.42
C HIS A 230 12.65 1.82 -3.11
N PRO A 231 11.85 2.27 -4.10
CA PRO A 231 10.53 2.85 -3.84
C PRO A 231 9.51 1.85 -3.25
N LEU A 232 9.62 0.56 -3.58
CA LEU A 232 8.72 -0.49 -3.06
C LEU A 232 9.23 -1.18 -1.77
N ARG A 233 10.26 -0.65 -1.10
CA ARG A 233 10.81 -1.21 0.14
C ARG A 233 10.59 -0.24 1.29
N TYR A 234 9.61 -0.57 2.13
CA TYR A 234 9.30 0.23 3.30
C TYR A 234 10.17 -0.18 4.48
N ARG A 235 10.47 0.76 5.38
CA ARG A 235 11.03 0.45 6.69
C ARG A 235 9.99 -0.25 7.56
N ARG A 236 10.41 -0.79 8.70
CA ARG A 236 9.50 -1.37 9.70
C ARG A 236 8.45 -0.35 10.14
N LEU A 237 7.34 -0.84 10.68
CA LEU A 237 6.28 -0.01 11.26
C LEU A 237 6.80 0.77 12.48
N GLU A 238 6.81 2.10 12.36
CA GLU A 238 7.16 3.04 13.41
C GLU A 238 5.90 3.72 13.95
N THR A 239 5.95 4.11 15.22
CA THR A 239 4.89 4.89 15.88
C THR A 239 5.41 6.30 16.11
N LEU A 240 4.72 7.28 15.56
CA LEU A 240 5.09 8.69 15.60
C LEU A 240 4.15 9.46 16.52
N ARG A 241 4.68 10.33 17.37
CA ARG A 241 3.92 11.40 18.01
C ARG A 241 3.84 12.57 17.06
N VAL A 242 2.66 13.16 16.95
CA VAL A 242 2.41 14.38 16.19
C VAL A 242 2.02 15.48 17.15
N THR A 243 2.73 16.59 17.08
CA THR A 243 2.36 17.84 17.74
C THR A 243 1.81 18.78 16.67
N LEU A 244 0.52 19.09 16.77
CA LEU A 244 -0.17 20.07 15.96
C LEU A 244 0.05 21.47 16.56
N PRO A 245 -0.12 22.56 15.78
CA PRO A 245 -0.09 23.89 16.37
C PRO A 245 -1.23 24.01 17.38
N ASP A 246 -1.00 24.72 18.50
CA ASP A 246 -2.04 25.00 19.48
C ASP A 246 -3.26 25.58 18.76
N GLN A 247 -4.33 24.80 18.72
CA GLN A 247 -5.65 25.29 18.33
C GLN A 247 -6.04 26.28 19.42
N GLY A 248 -5.72 27.56 19.22
CA GLY A 248 -6.07 28.63 20.14
C GLY A 248 -7.52 28.46 20.59
N ALA A 249 -7.72 28.39 21.91
CA ALA A 249 -8.97 28.16 22.60
C ALA A 249 -10.21 28.70 21.86
N ALA A 250 -10.90 27.83 21.13
CA ALA A 250 -12.26 28.07 20.66
C ALA A 250 -13.20 27.05 21.33
N HIS A 251 -13.18 27.03 22.67
CA HIS A 251 -14.30 26.48 23.45
C HIS A 251 -15.52 27.37 23.22
N ARG A 252 -16.25 27.15 22.12
CA ARG A 252 -17.62 27.66 22.00
C ARG A 252 -18.52 26.68 22.75
N VAL A 253 -18.64 26.89 24.05
CA VAL A 253 -19.72 26.32 24.85
C VAL A 253 -21.02 26.84 24.23
N ILE A 254 -21.70 26.01 23.45
CA ILE A 254 -23.09 26.27 23.08
C ILE A 254 -23.91 25.89 24.31
N SER A 255 -24.14 26.86 25.19
CA SER A 255 -25.12 26.75 26.26
C SER A 255 -26.51 26.58 25.63
N ARG A 256 -27.10 25.39 25.74
CA ARG A 256 -28.52 25.20 25.46
C ARG A 256 -29.35 25.87 26.56
N SER A 257 -29.90 27.04 26.27
CA SER A 257 -31.01 27.63 27.01
C SER A 257 -32.31 27.43 26.23
N GLY A 258 -33.36 26.95 26.90
CA GLY A 258 -34.75 27.12 26.45
C GLY A 258 -35.51 25.83 26.20
N PHE A 259 -36.08 25.26 27.27
CA PHE A 259 -37.31 24.47 27.21
C PHE A 259 -38.47 25.43 26.91
N GLY A 260 -39.35 25.05 25.99
CA GLY A 260 -40.61 25.74 25.69
C GLY A 260 -41.58 24.79 25.00
N ASP A 261 -42.63 24.44 25.74
CA ASP A 261 -43.77 23.59 25.34
C ASP A 261 -44.58 24.18 24.17
N GLU A 262 -45.08 23.32 23.26
CA GLU A 262 -46.51 23.29 22.90
C GLU A 262 -46.92 22.10 22.01
N LYS A 263 -48.23 21.82 22.03
CA LYS A 263 -48.94 20.56 21.76
C LYS A 263 -49.31 20.30 20.29
N SER A 264 -49.17 19.02 19.87
CA SER A 264 -50.10 18.13 19.08
C SER A 264 -50.75 18.59 17.74
N PRO A 265 -51.34 17.70 16.88
CA PRO A 265 -51.48 16.24 16.94
C PRO A 265 -51.06 15.46 15.65
N ILE A 266 -51.16 14.14 15.80
CA ILE A 266 -50.88 13.04 14.88
C ILE A 266 -51.87 12.96 13.71
N ALA A 267 -51.37 12.68 12.50
CA ALA A 267 -52.11 11.96 11.47
C ALA A 267 -51.20 10.91 10.80
N THR A 268 -51.69 9.68 10.82
CA THR A 268 -51.12 8.40 10.39
C THR A 268 -51.03 8.31 8.86
N THR A 269 -49.98 7.68 8.29
CA THR A 269 -50.02 6.60 7.27
C THR A 269 -48.60 6.21 6.79
N GLU A 270 -48.34 4.89 6.87
CA GLU A 270 -47.39 4.03 6.10
C GLU A 270 -45.86 4.18 6.17
N ILE A 271 -45.30 3.37 7.08
CA ILE A 271 -44.19 2.39 6.92
C ILE A 271 -43.30 2.54 5.66
N SER A 272 -42.13 3.15 5.85
CA SER A 272 -40.90 2.85 5.10
C SER A 272 -39.75 2.77 6.11
N ARG A 273 -39.44 1.54 6.57
CA ARG A 273 -38.33 1.27 7.50
C ARG A 273 -37.05 0.99 6.70
N SER A 274 -36.22 2.01 6.49
CA SER A 274 -34.75 1.82 6.35
C SER A 274 -33.90 3.08 6.53
N ALA A 275 -34.47 4.30 6.64
CA ALA A 275 -33.69 5.54 6.62
C ALA A 275 -33.60 6.32 7.95
N ARG A 276 -33.88 5.71 9.12
CA ARG A 276 -33.89 6.42 10.43
C ARG A 276 -32.77 6.05 11.41
N ASN A 277 -31.87 5.12 11.07
CA ASN A 277 -30.76 4.77 11.97
C ASN A 277 -29.45 5.51 11.69
N ASP A 278 -29.31 6.22 10.57
CA ASP A 278 -28.03 6.88 10.24
C ASP A 278 -27.82 8.19 11.03
N SER A 279 -28.89 8.89 11.44
CA SER A 279 -28.76 10.20 12.10
C SER A 279 -28.40 10.13 13.59
N MET A 280 -28.61 9.00 14.27
CA MET A 280 -28.19 8.81 15.67
C MET A 280 -26.81 8.14 15.80
N ALA A 281 -26.39 7.34 14.82
CA ALA A 281 -25.03 6.77 14.80
C ALA A 281 -23.95 7.82 14.46
N GLN A 282 -24.33 8.90 13.77
CA GLN A 282 -23.43 10.01 13.43
C GLN A 282 -23.28 11.08 14.54
N GLN A 283 -24.01 10.97 15.65
CA GLN A 283 -24.02 12.01 16.71
C GLN A 283 -23.18 11.68 17.96
N GLN A 284 -22.37 10.61 17.96
CA GLN A 284 -21.57 10.24 19.14
C GLN A 284 -20.07 9.99 18.91
N PHE A 285 -19.53 10.34 17.75
CA PHE A 285 -18.08 10.32 17.51
C PHE A 285 -17.61 11.64 16.90
N GLY A 286 -17.64 12.70 17.71
CA GLY A 286 -16.92 13.93 17.44
C GLY A 286 -15.48 13.82 17.94
N GLN A 287 -14.68 12.92 17.36
CA GLN A 287 -13.23 13.09 17.37
C GLN A 287 -12.86 13.68 16.02
N GLU A 288 -12.23 14.85 15.98
CA GLU A 288 -11.56 15.34 14.77
C GLU A 288 -10.45 14.33 14.46
N GLU A 289 -10.76 13.37 13.60
CA GLU A 289 -9.84 12.31 13.19
C GLU A 289 -8.60 12.96 12.57
N LEU A 290 -7.43 12.63 13.13
CA LEU A 290 -6.14 13.10 12.63
C LEU A 290 -5.99 12.67 11.17
N ARG A 291 -6.15 13.61 10.23
CA ARG A 291 -5.99 13.33 8.81
C ARG A 291 -4.51 13.25 8.47
N ALA A 292 -4.04 12.05 8.18
CA ALA A 292 -2.70 11.80 7.70
C ALA A 292 -2.71 10.94 6.44
N ASP A 293 -1.90 11.31 5.47
CA ASP A 293 -1.64 10.54 4.27
C ASP A 293 -0.14 10.45 4.01
N ILE A 294 0.28 9.43 3.27
CA ILE A 294 1.68 9.22 2.94
C ILE A 294 1.78 8.60 1.55
N ASP A 295 2.72 9.09 0.74
CA ASP A 295 3.15 8.36 -0.46
C ASP A 295 4.07 7.19 -0.06
N LEU A 296 4.61 6.42 -1.00
CA LEU A 296 5.66 5.40 -0.77
C LEU A 296 5.62 4.66 0.59
N GLY A 297 4.42 4.28 1.05
CA GLY A 297 4.19 3.91 2.44
C GLY A 297 2.72 3.61 2.73
N ILE A 298 2.43 3.33 4.01
CA ILE A 298 1.10 3.03 4.55
C ILE A 298 1.00 3.69 5.92
N VAL A 299 -0.04 4.50 6.11
CA VAL A 299 -0.53 4.85 7.45
C VAL A 299 -1.39 3.68 7.94
N ALA A 300 -0.87 2.91 8.88
CA ALA A 300 -1.57 1.76 9.46
C ALA A 300 -2.65 2.18 10.46
N GLY A 301 -2.47 3.34 11.08
CA GLY A 301 -3.45 3.94 11.98
C GLY A 301 -3.09 5.37 12.37
N ALA A 302 -4.11 6.16 12.65
CA ALA A 302 -3.99 7.52 13.17
C ALA A 302 -4.93 7.64 14.37
N TYR A 303 -4.41 8.09 15.50
CA TYR A 303 -5.11 8.06 16.77
C TYR A 303 -4.98 9.40 17.49
N ALA A 304 -6.06 9.84 18.12
CA ALA A 304 -6.05 10.91 19.10
C ALA A 304 -6.29 10.30 20.49
N LEU A 305 -5.33 10.45 21.39
CA LEU A 305 -5.34 9.86 22.72
C LEU A 305 -5.34 10.96 23.78
N THR A 306 -5.93 10.65 24.92
CA THR A 306 -5.73 11.41 26.15
C THR A 306 -4.55 10.80 26.91
N SER A 307 -3.65 11.64 27.42
CA SER A 307 -2.61 11.27 28.36
C SER A 307 -3.19 10.51 29.55
N PHE A 308 -2.62 9.36 29.84
CA PHE A 308 -3.00 8.54 30.99
C PHE A 308 -2.26 9.03 32.24
N ASP A 309 -3.01 9.43 33.26
CA ASP A 309 -2.49 9.75 34.59
C ASP A 309 -2.78 8.57 35.54
N PRO A 310 -1.76 7.74 35.88
CA PRO A 310 -1.98 6.55 36.68
C PRO A 310 -2.45 6.87 38.10
N ASP A 311 -1.95 7.95 38.70
CA ASP A 311 -2.26 8.30 40.08
C ASP A 311 -3.71 8.79 40.17
N LYS A 312 -4.10 9.69 39.27
CA LYS A 312 -5.49 10.14 39.15
C LYS A 312 -6.44 8.98 38.85
N TRP A 313 -6.05 8.03 37.99
CA TRP A 313 -6.86 6.87 37.67
C TRP A 313 -7.03 5.92 38.87
N LEU A 314 -5.96 5.70 39.66
CA LEU A 314 -6.00 4.86 40.86
C LEU A 314 -6.81 5.50 42.01
N ASP A 315 -6.77 6.83 42.10
CA ASP A 315 -7.47 7.62 43.12
C ASP A 315 -8.90 8.02 42.73
N ALA A 316 -9.32 7.71 41.49
CA ALA A 316 -10.68 7.99 41.03
C ALA A 316 -11.73 7.33 41.93
N GLU A 317 -12.71 8.11 42.38
CA GLU A 317 -13.81 7.65 43.24
C GLU A 317 -14.55 6.43 42.63
N PRO A 318 -14.91 6.41 41.33
CA PRO A 318 -15.42 5.20 40.68
C PRO A 318 -14.27 4.31 40.14
N LYS A 319 -13.64 3.53 41.03
CA LYS A 319 -12.58 2.59 40.65
C LYS A 319 -13.08 1.55 39.63
N GLY A 320 -12.43 1.46 38.46
CA GLY A 320 -12.71 0.45 37.44
C GLY A 320 -13.91 0.70 36.53
N LEU A 321 -14.54 1.89 36.59
CA LEU A 321 -15.65 2.28 35.70
C LEU A 321 -15.20 3.02 34.43
N GLY A 322 -13.90 3.24 34.27
CA GLY A 322 -13.34 4.05 33.19
C GLY A 322 -13.53 5.55 33.43
N GLU A 323 -12.70 6.37 32.79
CA GLU A 323 -12.82 7.83 32.84
C GLU A 323 -13.85 8.34 31.82
N ALA A 324 -14.53 9.44 32.14
CA ALA A 324 -15.30 10.15 31.13
C ALA A 324 -14.37 10.61 30.00
N PRO A 325 -14.77 10.51 28.71
CA PRO A 325 -13.93 10.92 27.60
C PRO A 325 -13.54 12.40 27.75
N THR A 326 -12.25 12.67 27.85
CA THR A 326 -11.68 14.02 27.77
C THR A 326 -11.23 14.29 26.33
N ALA A 327 -11.01 15.57 26.02
CA ALA A 327 -10.42 15.92 24.74
C ALA A 327 -9.01 15.30 24.63
N PRO A 328 -8.65 14.73 23.47
CA PRO A 328 -7.31 14.18 23.27
C PRO A 328 -6.27 15.30 23.31
N ASP A 329 -5.13 15.02 23.92
CA ASP A 329 -3.97 15.90 24.03
C ASP A 329 -2.71 15.29 23.40
N GLN A 330 -2.81 14.08 22.86
CA GLN A 330 -1.76 13.40 22.10
C GLN A 330 -2.30 12.92 20.75
N HIS A 331 -1.52 13.13 19.69
CA HIS A 331 -1.79 12.59 18.37
C HIS A 331 -0.69 11.59 18.01
N MET A 332 -1.09 10.42 17.50
CA MET A 332 -0.17 9.35 17.14
C MET A 332 -0.47 8.81 15.74
N ILE A 333 0.57 8.45 15.01
CA ILE A 333 0.47 7.82 13.68
C ILE A 333 1.34 6.57 13.68
N ASP A 334 0.75 5.43 13.34
CA ASP A 334 1.49 4.21 13.01
C ASP A 334 1.75 4.18 11.51
N VAL A 335 3.03 4.17 11.11
CA VAL A 335 3.42 4.32 9.71
C VAL A 335 4.58 3.41 9.32
N THR A 336 4.50 2.84 8.12
CA THR A 336 5.60 2.12 7.46
C THR A 336 5.82 2.78 6.11
N ALA A 337 7.04 3.23 5.83
CA ALA A 337 7.31 4.00 4.62
C ALA A 337 8.76 3.87 4.15
N CYS A 338 8.98 4.18 2.88
CA CYS A 338 10.30 4.46 2.31
C CYS A 338 10.89 5.72 2.96
N PRO A 339 12.21 5.82 3.17
CA PRO A 339 12.83 7.08 3.59
C PRO A 339 12.57 8.26 2.65
N ASP A 340 12.34 8.02 1.36
CA ASP A 340 11.98 9.08 0.41
C ASP A 340 10.50 9.47 0.44
N ALA A 341 9.72 8.89 1.36
CA ALA A 341 8.32 9.23 1.52
C ALA A 341 8.13 10.59 2.20
N THR A 342 7.00 11.21 1.90
CA THR A 342 6.55 12.47 2.48
C THR A 342 5.25 12.21 3.22
N LEU A 343 5.28 12.29 4.55
CA LEU A 343 4.10 12.22 5.41
C LEU A 343 3.39 13.57 5.38
N ARG A 344 2.10 13.58 5.06
CA ARG A 344 1.26 14.77 5.11
C ARG A 344 0.33 14.66 6.30
N VAL A 345 0.44 15.61 7.23
CA VAL A 345 -0.51 15.79 8.33
C VAL A 345 -1.36 17.00 7.99
N GLY A 346 -2.61 16.76 7.57
CA GLY A 346 -3.42 17.78 6.91
C GLY A 346 -2.71 18.35 5.67
N ARG A 347 -2.37 19.65 5.70
CA ARG A 347 -1.64 20.32 4.60
C ARG A 347 -0.13 20.42 4.82
N HIS A 348 0.39 19.86 5.91
CA HIS A 348 1.74 20.08 6.38
C HIS A 348 2.60 18.86 6.02
N PRO A 349 3.45 18.94 4.97
CA PRO A 349 4.34 17.85 4.59
C PRO A 349 5.53 17.75 5.54
N VAL A 350 5.93 16.53 5.86
CA VAL A 350 7.08 16.17 6.68
C VAL A 350 7.85 15.06 5.95
N GLU A 351 9.13 15.29 5.68
CA GLU A 351 9.97 14.31 4.99
C GLU A 351 10.36 13.16 5.93
N MET A 352 10.05 11.93 5.54
CA MET A 352 10.29 10.76 6.40
C MET A 352 11.78 10.49 6.62
N ARG A 353 12.64 10.88 5.67
CA ARG A 353 14.10 10.80 5.84
C ARG A 353 14.57 11.56 7.07
N ASP A 354 14.09 12.78 7.27
CA ASP A 354 14.50 13.61 8.39
C ASP A 354 14.02 13.01 9.72
N VAL A 355 12.78 12.51 9.75
CA VAL A 355 12.21 11.78 10.90
C VAL A 355 13.07 10.56 11.25
N TYR A 356 13.51 9.82 10.24
CA TYR A 356 14.30 8.61 10.43
C TYR A 356 15.75 8.87 10.83
N ASP A 357 16.39 9.89 10.26
CA ASP A 357 17.80 10.19 10.50
C ASP A 357 18.00 10.89 11.84
N SER A 358 17.05 11.75 12.25
CA SER A 358 17.15 12.56 13.48
C SER A 358 16.25 12.08 14.62
N GLY A 359 15.33 11.13 14.36
CA GLY A 359 14.31 10.69 15.31
C GLY A 359 13.12 11.66 15.45
N ASN A 360 13.18 12.83 14.80
CA ASN A 360 12.12 13.83 14.74
C ASN A 360 12.28 14.72 13.51
N ALA A 361 11.21 15.38 13.08
CA ALA A 361 11.23 16.40 12.04
C ALA A 361 10.07 17.39 12.21
N ARG A 362 10.18 18.55 11.54
CA ARG A 362 9.10 19.53 11.44
C ARG A 362 8.66 19.68 9.99
N SER A 363 7.41 20.07 9.80
CA SER A 363 6.96 20.53 8.48
C SER A 363 7.71 21.79 8.06
N GLY A 364 7.80 22.03 6.74
CA GLY A 364 8.52 23.19 6.20
C GLY A 364 8.00 24.56 6.68
N ASP A 365 6.74 24.62 7.14
CA ASP A 365 6.12 25.82 7.74
C ASP A 365 6.18 25.84 9.28
N GLY A 366 6.82 24.85 9.89
CA GLY A 366 7.04 24.73 11.34
C GLY A 366 5.80 24.39 12.16
N GLN A 367 4.63 24.21 11.52
CA GLN A 367 3.35 24.01 12.21
C GLN A 367 3.20 22.62 12.80
N VAL A 368 3.71 21.60 12.12
CA VAL A 368 3.65 20.21 12.58
C VAL A 368 5.03 19.76 13.00
N HIS A 369 5.12 19.13 14.17
CA HIS A 369 6.30 18.43 14.64
C HIS A 369 5.98 16.95 14.81
N VAL A 370 6.87 16.09 14.34
CA VAL A 370 6.71 14.64 14.36
C VAL A 370 7.94 14.02 15.03
N GLU A 371 7.72 13.10 15.98
CA GLU A 371 8.77 12.44 16.76
C GLU A 371 8.55 10.92 16.79
N VAL A 372 9.61 10.13 16.61
CA VAL A 372 9.55 8.67 16.73
C VAL A 372 9.45 8.28 18.21
N LEU A 373 8.34 7.65 18.60
CA LEU A 373 8.10 7.22 19.99
C LEU A 373 8.76 5.89 20.35
N THR A 374 9.00 5.02 19.37
CA THR A 374 9.47 3.65 19.62
C THR A 374 10.75 3.33 18.85
N PRO A 375 11.88 4.04 19.09
CA PRO A 375 13.11 3.80 18.34
C PRO A 375 13.63 2.35 18.45
N ARG A 376 13.17 1.59 19.46
CA ARG A 376 13.49 0.17 19.68
C ARG A 376 12.25 -0.63 20.11
N LYS A 377 11.50 -1.22 19.17
CA LYS A 377 10.56 -2.30 19.50
C LYS A 377 11.36 -3.53 19.96
N THR A 378 11.37 -3.81 21.25
CA THR A 378 11.91 -5.05 21.82
C THR A 378 10.82 -6.12 21.78
N TRP A 379 11.10 -7.27 21.17
CA TRP A 379 10.22 -8.43 21.24
C TRP A 379 10.15 -8.95 22.67
N LEU A 380 8.98 -8.85 23.31
CA LEU A 380 8.70 -9.55 24.56
C LEU A 380 8.19 -10.96 24.24
N GLN A 381 8.99 -11.97 24.55
CA GLN A 381 8.56 -13.36 24.44
C GLN A 381 7.76 -13.75 25.70
N LEU A 382 6.44 -13.69 25.62
CA LEU A 382 5.56 -14.24 26.66
C LEU A 382 5.48 -15.76 26.49
N VAL A 383 6.32 -16.49 27.23
CA VAL A 383 6.21 -17.94 27.33
C VAL A 383 5.06 -18.28 28.27
N ARG A 384 3.93 -18.75 27.73
CA ARG A 384 2.85 -19.33 28.55
C ARG A 384 3.33 -20.68 29.10
N GLY A 385 3.79 -20.68 30.34
CA GLY A 385 4.13 -21.90 31.07
C GLY A 385 2.88 -22.73 31.37
N LEU A 386 2.48 -23.63 30.47
CA LEU A 386 1.60 -24.75 30.81
C LEU A 386 2.40 -25.78 31.63
N ARG A 387 2.69 -25.47 32.89
CA ARG A 387 3.13 -26.48 33.86
C ARG A 387 1.93 -26.91 34.69
N ARG A 388 1.36 -28.07 34.35
CA ARG A 388 0.67 -28.89 35.35
C ARG A 388 1.69 -29.26 36.42
N ARG A 389 1.64 -28.62 37.59
CA ARG A 389 2.21 -29.16 38.83
C ARG A 389 1.15 -29.05 39.94
N PRO A 390 1.02 -30.09 40.79
CA PRO A 390 0.02 -30.13 41.84
C PRO A 390 0.33 -29.12 42.95
N ALA A 391 -0.73 -28.65 43.58
CA ALA A 391 -0.71 -27.66 44.66
C ALA A 391 -0.02 -28.22 45.91
N SER A 392 1.26 -27.87 46.12
CA SER A 392 1.88 -27.85 47.46
C SER A 392 3.22 -27.10 47.43
N ARG A 393 3.12 -25.78 47.62
CA ARG A 393 4.11 -24.80 48.16
C ARG A 393 4.00 -23.48 47.40
N LEU A 394 3.20 -22.57 47.95
CA LEU A 394 3.29 -21.14 47.69
C LEU A 394 4.51 -20.60 48.45
N ASP A 395 5.68 -20.60 47.82
CA ASP A 395 6.80 -19.79 48.30
C ASP A 395 6.90 -18.52 47.44
N ARG A 396 6.71 -17.40 48.15
CA ARG A 396 6.89 -15.99 47.77
C ARG A 396 7.58 -15.73 46.42
N VAL A 397 6.84 -15.14 45.48
CA VAL A 397 7.44 -14.41 44.34
C VAL A 397 8.05 -13.12 44.88
N ARG A 398 9.38 -13.01 44.90
CA ARG A 398 10.07 -11.73 45.04
C ARG A 398 10.14 -11.06 43.67
N LEU A 399 9.56 -9.87 43.55
CA LEU A 399 9.93 -8.92 42.49
C LEU A 399 11.41 -8.59 42.66
N ARG A 400 12.24 -8.89 41.65
CA ARG A 400 13.57 -8.29 41.54
C ARG A 400 13.42 -7.01 40.74
N GLU A 401 13.73 -5.88 41.37
CA GLU A 401 14.08 -4.65 40.67
C GLU A 401 15.29 -4.92 39.77
N TRP A 402 15.20 -4.49 38.52
CA TRP A 402 16.30 -4.54 37.58
C TRP A 402 17.00 -3.18 37.56
N GLN A 403 18.26 -3.17 37.97
CA GLN A 403 19.15 -2.02 37.74
C GLN A 403 19.45 -1.93 36.25
N VAL A 404 19.20 -0.77 35.68
CA VAL A 404 19.69 -0.36 34.37
C VAL A 404 21.15 0.05 34.56
N SER A 405 22.07 -0.58 33.83
CA SER A 405 23.45 -0.11 33.70
C SER A 405 23.54 0.82 32.49
N ASP A 406 24.20 1.95 32.68
CA ASP A 406 24.42 3.05 31.72
C ASP A 406 25.06 2.63 30.39
#